data_AF-A0A1V5W454-F1
#
_entry.id   AF-A0A1V5W454-F1
#
_cell.length_a   1.000
_cell.length_b   1.000
_cell.length_c   1.000
_cell.angle_alpha   90.00
_cell.angle_beta   90.00
_cell.angle_gamma   90.00
#
_symmetry.space_group_name_H-M   'P 1'
#
loop_
_entity.id
_entity.type
_entity.pdbx_description
1 polymer ?
#
loop_
_entity_poly.entity_id
_entity_poly.type
_entity_poly.pdbx_seq_one_letter_code
_entity_poly.pdbx_strand_id
1 'polypeptide(L)'
;MAAKKRNRKSWFSINTISILAVFAIAMMYIVYTQSPKIIESYNQNEVDIHYGKEIDLYASTNQLPAHYLKALAMLECSGRKDFPKRFEKHVYTRLREVKQGKRKKYEHVTPQLLKDADDNALRNLATSWGPFQIMGYKCIEMNIKIEDLRGENAVYWGIQWIEKSYGNLLRSGKFKDAFHIHNTGRLYPKNNKPLTHNPQYVANGLRYMELFEIENNELLDMRY
;
A
#
# COMPACT_ATOMS: atom_id res chain seq x y z
N MET A 1 52.40 -26.40 -52.10
CA MET A 1 51.16 -25.79 -51.55
C MET A 1 51.42 -25.41 -50.10
N ALA A 2 51.47 -24.11 -49.78
CA ALA A 2 51.63 -23.65 -48.39
C ALA A 2 50.45 -22.74 -48.04
N ALA A 3 49.60 -23.19 -47.11
CA ALA A 3 48.43 -22.46 -46.66
C ALA A 3 48.85 -21.28 -45.75
N LYS A 4 48.57 -20.06 -46.20
CA LYS A 4 48.80 -18.82 -45.45
C LYS A 4 47.83 -18.76 -44.25
N LYS A 5 48.34 -19.02 -43.05
CA LYS A 5 47.57 -18.95 -41.79
C LYS A 5 47.08 -17.51 -41.57
N ARG A 6 45.79 -17.27 -41.78
CA ARG A 6 45.16 -15.94 -41.65
C ARG A 6 45.03 -15.59 -40.16
N ASN A 7 45.96 -14.77 -39.66
CA ASN A 7 45.96 -14.31 -38.27
C ASN A 7 44.78 -13.33 -38.06
N ARG A 8 43.67 -13.78 -37.46
CA ARG A 8 42.56 -12.90 -37.08
C ARG A 8 43.03 -12.01 -35.94
N LYS A 9 43.45 -10.77 -36.23
CA LYS A 9 43.66 -9.75 -35.19
C LYS A 9 42.34 -9.54 -34.46
N SER A 10 42.32 -9.79 -33.15
CA SER A 10 41.20 -9.44 -32.27
C SER A 10 40.90 -7.96 -32.46
N TRP A 11 39.66 -7.65 -32.83
CA TRP A 11 39.21 -6.28 -33.12
C TRP A 11 39.02 -5.44 -31.85
N PHE A 12 39.09 -6.07 -30.67
CA PHE A 12 38.97 -5.41 -29.38
C PHE A 12 40.33 -5.31 -28.71
N SER A 13 40.84 -4.09 -28.60
CA SER A 13 41.96 -3.79 -27.71
C SER A 13 41.47 -3.82 -26.25
N ILE A 14 42.35 -4.12 -25.30
CA ILE A 14 42.01 -4.12 -23.86
C ILE A 14 41.33 -2.80 -23.48
N ASN A 15 41.77 -1.68 -24.06
CA ASN A 15 41.19 -0.35 -23.85
C ASN A 15 39.72 -0.25 -24.31
N THR A 16 39.37 -0.83 -25.46
CA THR A 16 37.97 -0.85 -25.92
C THR A 16 37.06 -1.69 -25.01
N ILE A 17 37.57 -2.78 -24.44
CA ILE A 17 36.82 -3.61 -23.49
C ILE A 17 36.62 -2.85 -22.18
N SER A 18 37.66 -2.18 -21.67
CA SER A 18 37.58 -1.38 -20.45
C SER A 18 36.60 -0.21 -20.59
N ILE A 19 36.60 0.50 -21.72
CA ILE A 19 35.65 1.60 -21.98
C ILE A 19 34.20 1.09 -22.00
N LEU A 20 33.93 -0.03 -22.68
CA LEU A 20 32.59 -0.64 -22.71
C LEU A 20 32.14 -1.10 -21.32
N ALA A 21 33.05 -1.65 -20.52
CA ALA A 21 32.74 -2.07 -19.15
C ALA A 21 32.38 -0.87 -18.26
N VAL A 22 33.15 0.23 -18.33
CA VAL A 22 32.85 1.46 -17.57
C VAL A 22 31.51 2.04 -18.00
N PHE A 23 31.23 2.09 -19.30
CA PHE A 23 29.93 2.57 -19.81
C PHE A 23 28.78 1.68 -19.33
N ALA A 24 28.94 0.35 -19.36
CA ALA A 24 27.92 -0.58 -18.87
C ALA A 24 27.68 -0.42 -17.35
N ILE A 25 28.73 -0.20 -16.55
CA ILE A 25 28.61 0.06 -15.12
C ILE A 25 27.89 1.39 -14.86
N ALA A 26 28.26 2.46 -15.59
CA ALA A 26 27.60 3.75 -15.48
C ALA A 26 26.12 3.66 -15.87
N MET A 27 25.80 2.94 -16.95
CA MET A 27 24.42 2.70 -17.39
C MET A 27 23.64 1.88 -16.35
N MET A 28 24.22 0.82 -15.79
CA MET A 28 23.61 0.04 -14.71
C MET A 28 23.37 0.91 -13.47
N TYR A 29 24.30 1.79 -13.11
CA TYR A 29 24.15 2.71 -11.99
C TYR A 29 23.02 3.73 -12.22
N ILE A 30 22.93 4.31 -13.42
CA ILE A 30 21.85 5.23 -13.79
C ILE A 30 20.50 4.52 -13.74
N VAL A 31 20.39 3.32 -14.34
CA VAL A 31 19.16 2.52 -14.30
C VAL A 31 18.78 2.21 -12.86
N TYR A 32 19.71 1.70 -12.06
CA TYR A 32 19.47 1.36 -10.66
C TYR A 32 18.97 2.55 -9.82
N THR A 33 19.53 3.75 -10.04
CA THR A 33 19.15 4.96 -9.30
C THR A 33 17.84 5.59 -9.79
N GLN A 34 17.49 5.45 -11.07
CA GLN A 34 16.29 6.05 -11.66
C GLN A 34 15.06 5.14 -11.60
N SER A 35 15.23 3.80 -11.70
CA SER A 35 14.12 2.85 -11.71
C SER A 35 13.15 3.01 -10.54
N PRO A 36 13.59 3.20 -9.27
CA PRO A 36 12.67 3.41 -8.15
C PRO A 36 11.77 4.63 -8.33
N LYS A 37 12.32 5.75 -8.83
CA LYS A 37 11.58 7.00 -9.07
C LYS A 37 10.56 6.84 -10.20
N ILE A 38 10.92 6.11 -11.26
CA ILE A 38 10.03 5.84 -12.39
C ILE A 38 8.84 4.98 -11.93
N ILE A 39 9.11 3.91 -11.17
CA ILE A 39 8.06 3.03 -10.63
C ILE A 39 7.13 3.81 -9.69
N GLU A 40 7.72 4.67 -8.86
CA GLU A 40 6.97 5.52 -7.95
C GLU A 40 6.05 6.50 -8.69
N SER A 41 6.57 7.24 -9.65
CA SER A 41 5.77 8.15 -10.48
C SER A 41 4.67 7.42 -11.24
N TYR A 42 4.97 6.23 -11.78
CA TYR A 42 3.95 5.37 -12.39
C TYR A 42 2.84 5.01 -11.41
N ASN A 43 3.19 4.51 -10.21
CA ASN A 43 2.20 4.11 -9.20
C ASN A 43 1.40 5.31 -8.67
N GLN A 44 2.02 6.49 -8.56
CA GLN A 44 1.34 7.73 -8.20
C GLN A 44 0.23 8.03 -9.22
N ASN A 45 0.57 8.03 -10.51
CA ASN A 45 -0.40 8.23 -11.59
C ASN A 45 -1.53 7.18 -11.54
N GLU A 46 -1.21 5.91 -11.26
CA GLU A 46 -2.22 4.85 -11.13
C GLU A 46 -3.19 5.11 -9.97
N VAL A 47 -2.70 5.62 -8.83
CA VAL A 47 -3.56 6.02 -7.71
C VAL A 47 -4.54 7.11 -8.16
N ASP A 48 -4.06 8.14 -8.85
CA ASP A 48 -4.93 9.24 -9.29
C ASP A 48 -5.95 8.79 -10.34
N ILE A 49 -5.53 7.97 -11.31
CA ILE A 49 -6.41 7.43 -12.37
C ILE A 49 -7.50 6.55 -11.76
N HIS A 50 -7.14 5.64 -10.84
CA HIS A 50 -8.07 4.62 -10.36
C HIS A 50 -8.89 5.02 -9.16
N TYR A 51 -8.35 5.87 -8.29
CA TYR A 51 -8.92 6.18 -6.98
C TYR A 51 -8.95 7.68 -6.67
N GLY A 52 -8.16 8.52 -7.34
CA GLY A 52 -7.94 9.92 -7.00
C GLY A 52 -9.24 10.71 -6.85
N LYS A 53 -10.13 10.66 -7.85
CA LYS A 53 -11.40 11.39 -7.83
C LYS A 53 -12.29 11.03 -6.62
N GLU A 54 -12.41 9.73 -6.32
CA GLU A 54 -13.20 9.27 -5.17
C GLU A 54 -12.53 9.61 -3.85
N ILE A 55 -11.21 9.44 -3.78
CA ILE A 55 -10.42 9.83 -2.60
C ILE A 55 -10.61 11.33 -2.33
N ASP A 56 -10.45 12.20 -3.32
CA ASP A 56 -10.56 13.64 -3.16
C ASP A 56 -11.97 14.06 -2.70
N LEU A 57 -13.01 13.46 -3.30
CA LEU A 57 -14.41 13.70 -2.93
C LEU A 57 -14.67 13.33 -1.46
N TYR A 58 -14.33 12.11 -1.07
CA TYR A 58 -14.63 11.61 0.28
C TYR A 58 -13.68 12.17 1.33
N ALA A 59 -12.43 12.48 0.98
CA ALA A 59 -11.50 13.19 1.84
C ALA A 59 -12.06 14.57 2.21
N SER A 60 -12.51 15.34 1.21
CA SER A 60 -13.14 16.65 1.40
C SER A 60 -14.38 16.54 2.30
N THR A 61 -15.27 15.60 1.99
CA THR A 61 -16.52 15.38 2.75
C THR A 61 -16.27 15.03 4.23
N ASN A 62 -15.21 14.27 4.52
CA ASN A 62 -14.87 13.82 5.87
C ASN A 62 -13.83 14.71 6.57
N GLN A 63 -13.41 15.81 5.94
CA GLN A 63 -12.35 16.71 6.42
C GLN A 63 -11.06 15.93 6.73
N LEU A 64 -10.65 15.06 5.81
CA LEU A 64 -9.43 14.27 5.87
C LEU A 64 -8.43 14.75 4.80
N PRO A 65 -7.12 14.61 5.04
CA PRO A 65 -6.11 14.96 4.05
C PRO A 65 -6.10 13.94 2.90
N ALA A 66 -6.44 14.39 1.69
CA ALA A 66 -6.47 13.55 0.50
C ALA A 66 -5.09 12.96 0.19
N HIS A 67 -4.02 13.75 0.33
CA HIS A 67 -2.63 13.31 0.11
C HIS A 67 -2.25 12.11 1.00
N TYR A 68 -2.75 12.05 2.25
CA TYR A 68 -2.54 10.89 3.13
C TYR A 68 -3.26 9.65 2.58
N LEU A 69 -4.51 9.79 2.14
CA LEU A 69 -5.29 8.67 1.62
C LEU A 69 -4.71 8.13 0.30
N LYS A 70 -4.24 9.02 -0.59
CA LYS A 70 -3.52 8.63 -1.82
C LYS A 70 -2.21 7.90 -1.48
N ALA A 71 -1.42 8.44 -0.55
CA ALA A 71 -0.20 7.79 -0.05
C ALA A 71 -0.46 6.40 0.56
N LEU A 72 -1.58 6.25 1.27
CA LEU A 72 -1.99 4.97 1.83
C LEU A 72 -2.38 3.96 0.73
N ALA A 73 -3.17 4.38 -0.27
CA ALA A 73 -3.48 3.53 -1.43
C ALA A 73 -2.20 3.11 -2.18
N MET A 74 -1.23 4.02 -2.29
CA MET A 74 0.08 3.73 -2.86
C MET A 74 0.86 2.67 -2.07
N LEU A 75 0.83 2.74 -0.73
CA LEU A 75 1.43 1.72 0.15
C LEU A 75 0.75 0.36 0.04
N GLU A 76 -0.58 0.35 0.00
CA GLU A 76 -1.39 -0.84 0.21
C GLU A 76 -1.66 -1.61 -1.10
N CYS A 77 -1.83 -0.92 -2.22
CA CYS A 77 -2.07 -1.54 -3.52
C CYS A 77 -1.20 -1.02 -4.67
N SER A 78 -0.39 0.02 -4.45
CA SER A 78 0.40 0.70 -5.48
C SER A 78 -0.46 1.28 -6.62
N GLY A 79 -1.69 1.70 -6.32
CA GLY A 79 -2.63 2.24 -7.30
C GLY A 79 -3.29 1.20 -8.22
N ARG A 80 -2.90 -0.07 -8.13
CA ARG A 80 -3.46 -1.14 -8.97
C ARG A 80 -4.87 -1.50 -8.55
N LYS A 81 -5.71 -1.92 -9.51
CA LYS A 81 -7.01 -2.58 -9.23
C LYS A 81 -6.91 -4.10 -9.09
N ASP A 82 -5.86 -4.70 -9.64
CA ASP A 82 -5.59 -6.15 -9.66
C ASP A 82 -4.50 -6.54 -8.66
N PHE A 83 -4.64 -6.14 -7.39
CA PHE A 83 -3.69 -6.49 -6.35
C PHE A 83 -3.99 -7.87 -5.71
N PRO A 84 -2.95 -8.59 -5.24
CA PRO A 84 -3.14 -9.86 -4.56
C PRO A 84 -3.91 -9.66 -3.25
N LYS A 85 -4.96 -10.47 -3.07
CA LYS A 85 -5.72 -10.52 -1.82
C LYS A 85 -4.84 -11.12 -0.73
N ARG A 86 -4.70 -10.42 0.39
CA ARG A 86 -3.87 -10.89 1.50
C ARG A 86 -4.71 -11.62 2.53
N PHE A 87 -4.66 -12.96 2.50
CA PHE A 87 -5.26 -13.81 3.54
C PHE A 87 -4.34 -13.91 4.76
N GLU A 88 -4.88 -13.59 5.94
CA GLU A 88 -4.16 -13.65 7.20
C GLU A 88 -4.53 -14.89 8.01
N LYS A 89 -3.69 -15.94 7.90
CA LYS A 89 -3.89 -17.22 8.60
C LYS A 89 -4.13 -17.04 10.11
N HIS A 90 -3.41 -16.11 10.74
CA HIS A 90 -3.54 -15.86 12.17
C HIS A 90 -4.88 -15.22 12.54
N VAL A 91 -5.41 -14.32 11.69
CA VAL A 91 -6.74 -13.73 11.87
C VAL A 91 -7.82 -14.80 11.70
N TYR A 92 -7.73 -15.62 10.66
CA TYR A 92 -8.65 -16.74 10.45
C TYR A 92 -8.71 -17.68 11.67
N THR A 93 -7.55 -18.07 12.20
CA THR A 93 -7.49 -18.90 13.42
C THR A 93 -8.21 -18.23 14.59
N ARG A 94 -7.98 -16.93 14.83
CA ARG A 94 -8.65 -16.19 15.91
C ARG A 94 -10.17 -16.10 15.69
N LEU A 95 -10.63 -15.85 14.48
CA LEU A 95 -12.07 -15.82 14.15
C LEU A 95 -12.70 -17.21 14.36
N ARG A 96 -12.01 -18.29 14.00
CA ARG A 96 -12.47 -19.65 14.31
C ARG A 96 -12.56 -19.92 15.81
N GLU A 97 -11.58 -19.48 16.60
CA GLU A 97 -11.61 -19.60 18.06
C GLU A 97 -12.82 -18.86 18.64
N VAL A 98 -13.16 -17.68 18.11
CA VAL A 98 -14.38 -16.95 18.50
C VAL A 98 -15.63 -17.75 18.16
N LYS A 99 -15.75 -18.22 16.90
CA LYS A 99 -16.91 -19.01 16.48
C LYS A 99 -17.10 -20.27 17.34
N GLN A 100 -16.01 -20.94 17.71
CA GLN A 100 -16.03 -22.15 18.54
C GLN A 100 -16.22 -21.89 20.04
N GLY A 101 -16.35 -20.62 20.47
CA GLY A 101 -16.45 -20.26 21.89
C GLY A 101 -15.16 -20.41 22.69
N LYS A 102 -14.04 -20.77 22.06
CA LYS A 102 -12.70 -20.86 22.70
C LYS A 102 -12.13 -19.49 23.03
N ARG A 103 -12.58 -18.45 22.33
CA ARG A 103 -12.24 -17.05 22.56
C ARG A 103 -13.53 -16.26 22.74
N LYS A 104 -13.62 -15.44 23.79
CA LYS A 104 -14.82 -14.63 24.07
C LYS A 104 -15.14 -13.62 22.97
N LYS A 105 -14.11 -12.97 22.41
CA LYS A 105 -14.22 -12.01 21.30
C LYS A 105 -12.88 -11.78 20.61
N TYR A 106 -12.91 -11.29 19.38
CA TYR A 106 -11.77 -10.73 18.67
C TYR A 106 -12.13 -9.31 18.22
N GLU A 107 -11.59 -8.32 18.92
CA GLU A 107 -12.03 -6.92 18.81
C GLU A 107 -13.55 -6.79 19.03
N HIS A 108 -14.30 -6.40 18.00
CA HIS A 108 -15.77 -6.26 18.02
C HIS A 108 -16.50 -7.56 17.63
N VAL A 109 -15.78 -8.57 17.17
CA VAL A 109 -16.37 -9.83 16.69
C VAL A 109 -16.65 -10.76 17.87
N THR A 110 -17.91 -11.20 17.98
CA THR A 110 -18.41 -12.11 19.03
C THR A 110 -18.87 -13.44 18.41
N PRO A 111 -19.02 -14.51 19.21
CA PRO A 111 -19.49 -15.80 18.70
C PRO A 111 -20.84 -15.70 17.99
N GLN A 112 -21.75 -14.87 18.51
CA GLN A 112 -23.08 -14.66 17.93
C GLN A 112 -23.02 -14.07 16.51
N LEU A 113 -22.07 -13.17 16.25
CA LEU A 113 -21.87 -12.55 14.94
C LEU A 113 -21.27 -13.52 13.91
N LEU A 114 -20.68 -14.63 14.37
CA LEU A 114 -20.08 -15.66 13.51
C LEU A 114 -20.88 -16.96 13.43
N LYS A 115 -22.07 -17.03 14.05
CA LYS A 115 -22.85 -18.27 14.20
C LYS A 115 -23.11 -18.95 12.84
N ASP A 116 -23.44 -18.16 11.83
CA ASP A 116 -23.80 -18.62 10.48
C ASP A 116 -22.62 -18.55 9.49
N ALA A 117 -21.44 -18.09 9.92
CA ALA A 117 -20.29 -17.90 9.03
C ALA A 117 -19.61 -19.23 8.71
N ASP A 118 -19.73 -19.73 7.47
CA ASP A 118 -19.01 -20.92 7.01
C ASP A 118 -17.49 -20.68 6.88
N ASP A 119 -16.73 -21.70 6.44
CA ASP A 119 -15.27 -21.57 6.29
C ASP A 119 -14.88 -20.48 5.29
N ASN A 120 -15.63 -20.36 4.20
CA ASN A 120 -15.38 -19.36 3.16
C ASN A 120 -15.64 -17.94 3.68
N ALA A 121 -16.72 -17.74 4.44
CA ALA A 121 -17.02 -16.49 5.12
C ALA A 121 -15.90 -16.14 6.09
N LEU A 122 -15.43 -17.08 6.92
CA LEU A 122 -14.31 -16.86 7.84
C LEU A 122 -13.01 -16.50 7.11
N ARG A 123 -12.75 -17.10 5.94
CA ARG A 123 -11.59 -16.74 5.10
C ARG A 123 -11.72 -15.34 4.51
N ASN A 124 -12.91 -14.97 4.03
CA ASN A 124 -13.17 -13.63 3.51
C ASN A 124 -13.03 -12.56 4.61
N LEU A 125 -13.52 -12.85 5.82
CA LEU A 125 -13.34 -11.98 7.00
C LEU A 125 -11.86 -11.86 7.40
N ALA A 126 -11.06 -12.90 7.17
CA ALA A 126 -9.62 -12.92 7.44
C ALA A 126 -8.76 -12.42 6.26
N THR A 127 -9.35 -11.79 5.26
CA THR A 127 -8.65 -11.26 4.07
C THR A 127 -8.73 -9.74 4.04
N SER A 128 -7.68 -9.06 3.62
CA SER A 128 -7.68 -7.62 3.35
C SER A 128 -8.29 -7.28 1.99
N TRP A 129 -9.08 -6.21 1.93
CA TRP A 129 -9.84 -5.80 0.75
C TRP A 129 -9.68 -4.31 0.41
N GLY A 130 -9.88 -3.99 -0.87
CA GLY A 130 -9.91 -2.62 -1.36
C GLY A 130 -8.53 -1.94 -1.43
N PRO A 131 -8.51 -0.68 -1.87
CA PRO A 131 -7.26 0.07 -2.09
C PRO A 131 -6.49 0.35 -0.79
N PHE A 132 -7.18 0.32 0.35
CA PHE A 132 -6.57 0.50 1.67
C PHE A 132 -6.39 -0.81 2.44
N GLN A 133 -6.54 -1.98 1.79
CA GLN A 133 -6.30 -3.30 2.40
C GLN A 133 -7.00 -3.52 3.76
N ILE A 134 -8.24 -3.04 3.89
CA ILE A 134 -9.03 -3.18 5.12
C ILE A 134 -9.37 -4.64 5.37
N MET A 135 -9.06 -5.13 6.57
CA MET A 135 -9.39 -6.50 6.98
C MET A 135 -10.90 -6.75 6.92
N GLY A 136 -11.33 -7.83 6.27
CA GLY A 136 -12.74 -8.12 6.00
C GLY A 136 -13.62 -8.15 7.25
N TYR A 137 -13.12 -8.63 8.39
CA TYR A 137 -13.89 -8.67 9.64
C TYR A 137 -14.28 -7.27 10.17
N LYS A 138 -13.65 -6.19 9.67
CA LYS A 138 -14.06 -4.82 9.98
C LYS A 138 -15.45 -4.49 9.44
N CYS A 139 -15.95 -5.21 8.44
CA CYS A 139 -17.32 -5.03 7.95
C CYS A 139 -18.36 -5.26 9.06
N ILE A 140 -18.06 -6.14 10.03
CA ILE A 140 -18.92 -6.43 11.18
C ILE A 140 -19.05 -5.20 12.08
N GLU A 141 -17.94 -4.50 12.34
CA GLU A 141 -17.93 -3.29 13.17
C GLU A 141 -18.64 -2.11 12.50
N MET A 142 -18.58 -2.06 11.17
CA MET A 142 -19.22 -1.03 10.37
C MET A 142 -20.67 -1.35 10.00
N ASN A 143 -21.15 -2.56 10.33
CA ASN A 143 -22.47 -3.04 9.92
C ASN A 143 -22.68 -3.01 8.39
N ILE A 144 -21.66 -3.45 7.62
CA ILE A 144 -21.68 -3.56 6.16
C ILE A 144 -21.29 -4.97 5.72
N LYS A 145 -21.38 -5.26 4.41
CA LYS A 145 -20.98 -6.55 3.85
C LYS A 145 -19.53 -6.53 3.36
N ILE A 146 -18.96 -7.70 3.05
CA ILE A 146 -17.60 -7.78 2.49
C ILE A 146 -17.56 -7.22 1.07
N GLU A 147 -18.66 -7.37 0.32
CA GLU A 147 -18.85 -6.79 -1.02
C GLU A 147 -18.57 -5.29 -1.05
N ASP A 148 -18.99 -4.58 0.01
CA ASP A 148 -18.79 -3.15 0.16
C ASP A 148 -17.30 -2.75 0.27
N LEU A 149 -16.45 -3.63 0.81
CA LEU A 149 -15.00 -3.42 0.93
C LEU A 149 -14.20 -3.83 -0.32
N ARG A 150 -14.80 -4.57 -1.26
CA ARG A 150 -14.10 -5.10 -2.44
C ARG A 150 -14.71 -4.69 -3.79
N GLY A 151 -15.90 -4.10 -3.77
CA GLY A 151 -16.64 -3.69 -4.96
C GLY A 151 -16.48 -2.20 -5.27
N GLU A 152 -17.47 -1.65 -5.97
CA GLU A 152 -17.46 -0.26 -6.45
C GLU A 152 -17.37 0.78 -5.31
N ASN A 153 -17.88 0.44 -4.12
CA ASN A 153 -17.87 1.33 -2.95
C ASN A 153 -16.63 1.18 -2.05
N ALA A 154 -15.60 0.44 -2.50
CA ALA A 154 -14.46 0.10 -1.65
C ALA A 154 -13.68 1.34 -1.15
N VAL A 155 -13.58 2.39 -1.96
CA VAL A 155 -12.94 3.66 -1.55
C VAL A 155 -13.77 4.34 -0.46
N TYR A 156 -15.07 4.48 -0.67
CA TYR A 156 -16.00 5.08 0.29
C TYR A 156 -15.91 4.39 1.65
N TRP A 157 -16.18 3.08 1.70
CA TRP A 157 -16.20 2.34 2.96
C TRP A 157 -14.83 2.22 3.62
N GLY A 158 -13.77 2.18 2.82
CA GLY A 158 -12.41 2.27 3.32
C GLY A 158 -12.16 3.59 4.05
N ILE A 159 -12.56 4.72 3.46
CA ILE A 159 -12.42 6.04 4.09
C ILE A 159 -13.32 6.17 5.32
N GLN A 160 -14.55 5.64 5.29
CA GLN A 160 -15.42 5.62 6.48
C GLN A 160 -14.79 4.84 7.63
N TRP A 161 -14.14 3.70 7.35
CA TRP A 161 -13.42 2.95 8.37
C TRP A 161 -12.24 3.76 8.94
N ILE A 162 -11.45 4.41 8.07
CA ILE A 162 -10.30 5.23 8.44
C ILE A 162 -10.73 6.41 9.32
N GLU A 163 -11.78 7.13 8.90
CA GLU A 163 -12.40 8.25 9.61
C GLU A 163 -12.75 7.84 11.05
N LYS A 164 -13.53 6.77 11.19
CA LYS A 164 -13.98 6.25 12.48
C LYS A 164 -12.83 5.75 13.35
N SER A 165 -11.85 5.10 12.76
CA SER A 165 -10.77 4.42 13.50
C SER A 165 -9.69 5.38 13.98
N TYR A 166 -9.26 6.32 13.13
CA TYR A 166 -8.15 7.22 13.44
C TYR A 166 -8.20 8.56 12.70
N GLY A 167 -9.36 8.99 12.17
CA GLY A 167 -9.52 10.28 11.50
C GLY A 167 -9.10 11.49 12.35
N ASN A 168 -9.26 11.40 13.68
CA ASN A 168 -8.79 12.45 14.59
C ASN A 168 -7.26 12.63 14.58
N LEU A 169 -6.50 11.57 14.35
CA LEU A 169 -5.04 11.67 14.20
C LEU A 169 -4.69 12.39 12.90
N LEU A 170 -5.41 12.09 11.82
CA LEU A 170 -5.22 12.73 10.52
C LEU A 170 -5.50 14.23 10.60
N ARG A 171 -6.63 14.62 11.21
CA ARG A 171 -6.98 16.03 11.45
C ARG A 171 -6.00 16.75 12.37
N SER A 172 -5.32 16.03 13.24
CA SER A 172 -4.29 16.58 14.14
C SER A 172 -2.87 16.55 13.54
N GLY A 173 -2.70 16.18 12.27
CA GLY A 173 -1.39 16.06 11.62
C GLY A 173 -0.50 14.92 12.16
N LYS A 174 -1.06 13.98 12.93
CA LYS A 174 -0.31 12.86 13.55
C LYS A 174 -0.16 11.69 12.56
N PHE A 175 0.40 11.96 11.39
CA PHE A 175 0.46 11.00 10.28
C PHE A 175 1.32 9.77 10.57
N LYS A 176 2.41 9.93 11.31
CA LYS A 176 3.28 8.83 11.75
C LYS A 176 2.50 7.80 12.58
N ASP A 177 1.66 8.28 13.50
CA ASP A 177 0.78 7.42 14.30
C ASP A 177 -0.32 6.81 13.45
N ALA A 178 -0.91 7.57 12.53
CA ALA A 178 -1.97 7.08 11.66
C ALA A 178 -1.53 5.92 10.76
N PHE A 179 -0.37 6.02 10.08
CA PHE A 179 0.19 4.91 9.31
C PHE A 179 0.47 3.69 10.20
N HIS A 180 1.00 3.90 11.40
CA HIS A 180 1.29 2.78 12.31
C HIS A 180 0.01 2.10 12.83
N ILE A 181 -1.04 2.88 13.12
CA ILE A 181 -2.35 2.33 13.48
C ILE A 181 -2.94 1.55 12.32
N HIS A 182 -2.88 2.07 11.09
CA HIS A 182 -3.40 1.36 9.93
C HIS A 182 -2.76 -0.03 9.79
N ASN A 183 -1.44 -0.12 9.92
CA ASN A 183 -0.71 -1.37 9.74
C ASN A 183 -0.80 -2.34 10.94
N THR A 184 -0.90 -1.82 12.17
CA THR A 184 -0.71 -2.64 13.39
C THR A 184 -1.86 -2.58 14.40
N GLY A 185 -2.79 -1.64 14.22
CA GLY A 185 -3.82 -1.30 15.19
C GLY A 185 -3.31 -0.55 16.44
N ARG A 186 -2.06 -0.05 16.44
CA ARG A 186 -1.42 0.60 17.59
C ARG A 186 -0.74 1.91 17.22
N LEU A 187 -0.62 2.83 18.17
CA LEU A 187 0.18 4.07 18.00
C LEU A 187 1.66 3.76 17.74
N TYR A 188 2.36 4.73 17.14
CA TYR A 188 3.78 4.59 16.88
C TYR A 188 4.54 4.48 18.22
N PRO A 189 5.47 3.51 18.38
CA PRO A 189 6.16 3.30 19.64
C PRO A 189 7.02 4.50 20.06
N LYS A 190 6.94 4.88 21.35
CA LYS A 190 7.72 5.99 21.93
C LYS A 190 9.24 5.79 21.85
N ASN A 191 9.69 4.53 21.78
CA ASN A 191 11.11 4.19 21.63
C ASN A 191 11.62 4.31 20.18
N ASN A 192 10.80 4.87 19.28
CA ASN A 192 11.09 5.08 17.86
C ASN A 192 11.37 3.80 17.03
N LYS A 193 11.01 2.62 17.53
CA LYS A 193 11.18 1.35 16.79
C LYS A 193 9.82 0.88 16.27
N PRO A 194 9.57 0.89 14.94
CA PRO A 194 8.27 0.48 14.39
C PRO A 194 8.03 -1.01 14.64
N LEU A 195 6.77 -1.39 14.92
CA LEU A 195 6.34 -2.78 15.09
C LEU A 195 5.63 -3.34 13.86
N THR A 196 5.78 -2.65 12.72
CA THR A 196 5.27 -3.07 11.42
C THR A 196 6.09 -4.23 10.88
N HIS A 197 5.48 -5.09 10.06
CA HIS A 197 6.23 -6.18 9.41
C HIS A 197 7.34 -5.63 8.49
N ASN A 198 7.04 -4.57 7.74
CA ASN A 198 8.03 -3.79 7.02
C ASN A 198 8.43 -2.57 7.87
N PRO A 199 9.67 -2.45 8.36
CA PRO A 199 10.10 -1.32 9.18
C PRO A 199 10.06 0.03 8.45
N GLN A 200 10.08 0.02 7.11
CA GLN A 200 10.00 1.22 6.27
C GLN A 200 8.55 1.64 5.96
N TYR A 201 7.53 0.88 6.39
CA TYR A 201 6.13 1.17 6.05
C TYR A 201 5.74 2.62 6.37
N VAL A 202 6.04 3.07 7.60
CA VAL A 202 5.69 4.43 8.03
C VAL A 202 6.54 5.48 7.31
N ALA A 203 7.84 5.23 7.12
CA ALA A 203 8.72 6.15 6.41
C ALA A 203 8.29 6.34 4.95
N ASN A 204 7.95 5.24 4.27
CA ASN A 204 7.45 5.27 2.91
C ASN A 204 6.10 5.99 2.82
N GLY A 205 5.19 5.77 3.76
CA GLY A 205 3.91 6.49 3.79
C GLY A 205 4.06 8.00 3.89
N LEU A 206 4.94 8.47 4.78
CA LEU A 206 5.25 9.91 4.90
C LEU A 206 5.87 10.46 3.62
N ARG A 207 6.81 9.72 3.02
CA ARG A 207 7.46 10.11 1.77
C ARG A 207 6.48 10.20 0.60
N TYR A 208 5.57 9.22 0.44
CA TYR A 208 4.54 9.29 -0.59
C TYR A 208 3.54 10.43 -0.35
N MET A 209 3.26 10.74 0.92
CA MET A 209 2.39 11.85 1.27
C MET A 209 2.96 13.19 0.79
N GLU A 210 4.27 13.41 0.94
CA GLU A 210 4.96 14.60 0.40
C GLU A 210 4.81 14.70 -1.13
N LEU A 211 4.87 13.58 -1.86
CA LEU A 211 4.70 13.57 -3.32
C LEU A 211 3.31 14.04 -3.74
N PHE A 212 2.26 13.50 -3.11
CA PHE A 212 0.88 13.90 -3.40
C PHE A 212 0.55 15.32 -2.87
N GLU A 213 1.28 15.83 -1.89
CA GLU A 213 1.12 17.21 -1.42
C GLU A 213 1.70 18.21 -2.42
N ILE A 214 2.90 17.95 -2.95
CA ILE A 214 3.54 18.79 -3.98
C ILE A 214 2.69 18.88 -5.23
N GLU A 215 2.21 17.75 -5.75
CA GLU A 215 1.38 17.71 -6.96
C GLU A 215 0.08 18.52 -6.79
N ASN A 216 -0.57 18.40 -5.62
CA ASN A 216 -1.78 19.19 -5.34
C ASN A 216 -1.50 20.70 -5.36
N ASN A 217 -0.35 21.13 -4.84
CA ASN A 217 0.04 22.54 -4.84
C ASN A 217 0.37 23.04 -6.27
N GLU A 218 1.09 22.26 -7.07
CA GLU A 218 1.37 22.61 -8.48
C GLU A 218 0.08 22.72 -9.32
N LEU A 219 -0.89 21.82 -9.10
CA LEU A 219 -2.20 21.86 -9.77
C LEU A 219 -3.02 23.08 -9.35
N LEU A 220 -2.87 23.56 -8.11
CA LEU A 220 -3.52 24.79 -7.65
C LEU A 220 -2.86 26.01 -8.28
N ASP A 221 -1.53 26.07 -8.31
CA ASP A 221 -0.79 27.19 -8.90
C ASP A 221 -1.05 27.36 -10.41
N MET A 222 -1.31 26.27 -11.15
CA MET A 222 -1.68 26.35 -12.57
C MET A 222 -3.13 26.79 -12.85
N ARG A 223 -3.98 26.86 -11.82
CA ARG A 223 -5.39 27.26 -11.94
C ARG A 223 -5.64 28.73 -11.59
N TYR A 224 -4.61 29.45 -11.17
CA TYR A 224 -4.62 30.89 -10.89
C TYR A 224 -3.66 31.65 -11.83
#